data_AF-A0A948IGC7-F1
#
_entry.id   AF-A0A948IGC7-F1
#
_cell.length_a   1.000
_cell.length_b   1.000
_cell.length_c   1.000
_cell.angle_alpha   90.00
_cell.angle_beta   90.00
_cell.angle_gamma   90.00
#
_symmetry.space_group_name_H-M   'P 1'
#
loop_
_entity.id
_entity.type
_entity.pdbx_description
1 polymer ?
#
loop_
_entity_poly.entity_id
_entity_poly.type
_entity_poly.pdbx_seq_one_letter_code
_entity_poly.pdbx_strand_id
1 'polypeptide(L)'
;MLKSSLGIRKAVATAAAIAMTSFGGAAFAENVSGQPLQYNLAEPVTEIARQIYDLHTLMLVICLVIFVAVFGVMFYSIYAHRKSKGAKPASFHESVKVEIAWTIVPFLIVIGMALPATKTVVAMKDTSNADLTIKA
;
A
#
# COMPACT_ATOMS: atom_id res chain seq x y z
N MET A 1 -38.54 -15.21 8.12
CA MET A 1 -37.38 -14.95 7.22
C MET A 1 -36.85 -13.50 7.25
N LEU A 2 -37.69 -12.46 7.41
CA LEU A 2 -37.23 -11.05 7.40
C LEU A 2 -36.35 -10.61 8.59
N LYS A 3 -36.41 -11.30 9.74
CA LYS A 3 -35.69 -10.87 10.97
C LYS A 3 -34.18 -11.12 10.92
N SER A 4 -33.73 -12.12 10.14
CA SER A 4 -32.32 -12.53 10.02
C SER A 4 -31.48 -11.59 9.13
N SER A 5 -32.05 -11.12 8.02
CA SER A 5 -31.38 -10.18 7.11
C SER A 5 -31.19 -8.79 7.74
N LEU A 6 -32.10 -8.38 8.64
CA LEU A 6 -32.03 -7.10 9.33
C LEU A 6 -30.91 -7.06 10.38
N GLY A 7 -30.64 -8.18 11.08
CA GLY A 7 -29.56 -8.30 12.05
C GLY A 7 -28.17 -8.23 11.42
N ILE A 8 -28.00 -8.85 10.24
CA ILE A 8 -26.73 -8.80 9.48
C ILE A 8 -26.47 -7.39 8.95
N ARG A 9 -27.50 -6.68 8.48
CA ARG A 9 -27.37 -5.28 8.02
C ARG A 9 -27.00 -4.34 9.17
N LYS A 10 -27.58 -4.54 10.37
CA LYS A 10 -27.22 -3.79 11.58
C LYS A 10 -25.79 -4.12 12.04
N ALA A 11 -25.38 -5.39 12.07
CA ALA A 11 -24.02 -5.79 12.45
C ALA A 11 -22.95 -5.22 11.51
N VAL A 12 -23.21 -5.20 10.19
CA VAL A 12 -22.32 -4.56 9.20
C VAL A 12 -22.27 -3.04 9.38
N ALA A 13 -23.41 -2.39 9.66
CA ALA A 13 -23.47 -0.95 9.92
C ALA A 13 -22.76 -0.56 11.24
N THR A 14 -22.88 -1.37 12.30
CA THR A 14 -22.20 -1.13 13.58
C THR A 14 -20.69 -1.39 13.48
N ALA A 15 -20.24 -2.41 12.75
CA ALA A 15 -18.82 -2.66 12.50
C ALA A 15 -18.17 -1.55 11.66
N ALA A 16 -18.89 -1.02 10.65
CA ALA A 16 -18.43 0.13 9.86
C ALA A 16 -18.34 1.41 10.72
N ALA A 17 -19.27 1.62 11.65
CA ALA A 17 -19.24 2.77 12.56
C ALA A 17 -18.06 2.72 13.55
N ILE A 18 -17.69 1.52 14.04
CA ILE A 18 -16.53 1.34 14.94
C ILE A 18 -15.20 1.54 14.19
N ALA A 19 -15.11 1.12 12.92
CA ALA A 19 -13.93 1.36 12.10
C ALA A 19 -13.71 2.85 11.79
N MET A 20 -14.79 3.62 11.65
CA MET A 20 -14.71 5.07 11.42
C MET A 20 -14.30 5.86 12.68
N THR A 21 -14.71 5.44 13.88
CA THR A 21 -14.25 6.06 15.13
C THR A 21 -12.79 5.74 15.47
N SER A 22 -12.25 4.58 15.04
CA SER A 22 -10.82 4.29 15.20
C SER A 22 -9.89 5.10 14.28
N PHE A 23 -10.40 5.66 13.18
CA PHE A 23 -9.60 6.48 12.26
C PHE A 23 -9.50 7.95 12.71
N GLY A 24 -10.44 8.44 13.53
CA GLY A 24 -10.45 9.81 14.05
C GLY A 24 -9.50 10.06 15.23
N GLY A 25 -9.06 9.01 15.93
CA GLY A 25 -8.17 9.13 17.10
C GLY A 25 -6.70 9.40 16.75
N ALA A 26 -6.29 9.25 15.49
CA ALA A 26 -4.91 9.46 15.07
C ALA A 26 -4.50 10.94 14.96
N ALA A 27 -5.46 11.87 14.93
CA ALA A 27 -5.20 13.29 14.76
C ALA A 27 -4.63 13.99 16.01
N PHE A 28 -4.65 13.34 17.18
CA PHE A 28 -4.14 13.89 18.46
C PHE A 28 -3.14 12.95 19.15
N ALA A 29 -2.42 12.15 18.39
CA ALA A 29 -1.40 11.29 18.96
C ALA A 29 -0.09 12.09 19.08
N GLU A 30 0.37 12.32 20.31
CA GLU A 30 1.62 12.99 20.67
C GLU A 30 2.58 11.95 21.25
N ASN A 31 3.87 12.00 20.92
CA ASN A 31 4.84 11.08 21.53
C ASN A 31 5.02 11.41 23.02
N VAL A 32 5.53 10.47 23.83
CA VAL A 32 5.87 10.66 25.26
C VAL A 32 6.80 11.88 25.51
N SER A 33 7.47 12.37 24.46
CA SER A 33 8.36 13.54 24.49
C SER A 33 7.71 14.89 24.10
N GLY A 34 6.39 14.97 23.85
CA GLY A 34 5.72 16.22 23.44
C GLY A 34 6.06 16.69 22.02
N GLN A 35 6.71 15.83 21.23
CA GLN A 35 6.97 16.06 19.82
C GLN A 35 5.83 15.46 18.99
N PRO A 36 5.36 16.16 17.93
CA PRO A 36 4.36 15.61 17.03
C PRO A 36 4.84 14.26 16.49
N LEU A 37 3.93 13.28 16.44
CA LEU A 37 4.23 11.96 15.91
C LEU A 37 4.67 12.05 14.45
N GLN A 38 5.96 11.77 14.22
CA GLN A 38 6.56 11.78 12.91
C GLN A 38 6.42 10.38 12.29
N TYR A 39 5.39 10.21 11.45
CA TYR A 39 5.09 8.95 10.77
C TYR A 39 5.79 8.79 9.41
N ASN A 40 6.54 9.81 8.99
CA ASN A 40 7.23 9.87 7.70
C ASN A 40 8.73 10.14 7.91
N LEU A 41 9.51 10.08 6.85
CA LEU A 41 10.92 10.47 6.84
C LEU A 41 11.10 11.92 7.29
N ALA A 42 12.28 12.22 7.85
CA ALA A 42 12.67 13.58 8.18
C ALA A 42 12.67 14.47 6.94
N GLU A 43 12.41 15.77 7.13
CA GLU A 43 12.41 16.75 6.05
C GLU A 43 13.78 16.77 5.33
N PRO A 44 13.81 16.60 4.00
CA PRO A 44 15.07 16.54 3.28
C PRO A 44 15.75 17.92 3.21
N VAL A 45 17.01 17.97 3.66
CA VAL A 45 17.86 19.19 3.63
C VAL A 45 18.93 19.16 2.54
N THR A 46 18.94 18.11 1.70
CA THR A 46 19.84 17.97 0.54
C THR A 46 19.05 17.51 -0.68
N GLU A 47 19.57 17.80 -1.88
CA GLU A 47 18.95 17.37 -3.14
C GLU A 47 18.82 15.83 -3.24
N ILE A 48 19.84 15.11 -2.79
CA ILE A 48 19.83 13.64 -2.72
C ILE A 48 18.76 13.16 -1.73
N ALA A 49 18.63 13.79 -0.57
CA ALA A 49 17.59 13.43 0.40
C ALA A 49 16.20 13.67 -0.18
N ARG A 50 16.00 14.73 -0.98
CA ARG A 50 14.73 15.00 -1.66
C ARG A 50 14.38 13.92 -2.68
N GLN A 51 15.36 13.47 -3.48
CA GLN A 51 15.17 12.34 -4.40
C GLN A 51 14.81 11.04 -3.66
N ILE A 52 15.46 10.76 -2.52
CA ILE A 52 15.12 9.59 -1.69
C ILE A 52 13.70 9.70 -1.11
N TYR A 53 13.31 10.89 -0.66
CA TYR A 53 11.97 11.14 -0.14
C TYR A 53 10.88 10.92 -1.20
N ASP A 54 11.11 11.40 -2.42
CA ASP A 54 10.20 11.22 -3.55
C ASP A 54 10.08 9.74 -3.94
N LEU A 55 11.21 9.02 -3.98
CA LEU A 55 11.23 7.58 -4.21
C LEU A 55 10.47 6.81 -3.13
N HIS A 56 10.67 7.17 -1.86
CA HIS A 56 9.95 6.58 -0.74
C HIS A 56 8.44 6.77 -0.89
N THR A 57 8.01 8.01 -1.20
CA THR A 57 6.59 8.34 -1.38
C THR A 57 5.99 7.57 -2.56
N LEU A 58 6.71 7.49 -3.69
CA LEU A 58 6.30 6.72 -4.87
C LEU A 58 6.13 5.23 -4.53
N MET A 59 7.09 4.63 -3.82
CA MET A 59 7.00 3.23 -3.38
C MET A 59 5.81 2.99 -2.45
N LEU A 60 5.58 3.87 -1.47
CA LEU A 60 4.43 3.76 -0.58
C LEU A 60 3.09 3.81 -1.33
N VAL A 61 2.96 4.70 -2.31
CA VAL A 61 1.76 4.80 -3.14
C VAL A 61 1.54 3.53 -3.97
N ILE A 62 2.60 2.98 -4.60
CA ILE A 62 2.50 1.72 -5.35
C ILE A 62 2.06 0.57 -4.43
N CYS A 63 2.69 0.44 -3.26
CA CYS A 63 2.33 -0.58 -2.28
C CYS A 63 0.87 -0.44 -1.83
N LEU A 64 0.40 0.78 -1.57
CA LEU A 64 -0.99 1.05 -1.19
C LEU A 64 -1.99 0.65 -2.28
N VAL A 65 -1.70 0.99 -3.54
CA VAL A 65 -2.57 0.64 -4.68
C VAL A 65 -2.68 -0.88 -4.83
N ILE A 66 -1.57 -1.60 -4.78
CA ILE A 66 -1.56 -3.07 -4.85
C ILE A 66 -2.30 -3.68 -3.66
N PHE A 67 -2.08 -3.14 -2.45
CA PHE A 67 -2.77 -3.57 -1.24
C PHE A 67 -4.29 -3.45 -1.41
N VAL A 68 -4.79 -2.29 -1.83
CA VAL A 68 -6.22 -2.07 -2.06
C VAL A 68 -6.77 -2.99 -3.15
N ALA A 69 -6.03 -3.20 -4.23
CA ALA A 69 -6.44 -4.12 -5.29
C ALA A 69 -6.60 -5.56 -4.80
N VAL A 70 -5.61 -6.09 -4.07
CA VAL A 70 -5.64 -7.45 -3.51
C VAL A 70 -6.76 -7.60 -2.50
N PHE A 71 -6.89 -6.67 -1.55
CA PHE A 71 -7.95 -6.70 -0.56
C PHE A 71 -9.34 -6.56 -1.21
N GLY A 72 -9.46 -5.72 -2.24
CA GLY A 72 -10.70 -5.57 -3.02
C GLY A 72 -11.12 -6.88 -3.68
N VAL A 73 -10.21 -7.56 -4.39
CA VAL A 73 -10.49 -8.85 -5.03
C VAL A 73 -10.84 -9.91 -3.99
N MET A 74 -10.15 -9.93 -2.84
CA MET A 74 -10.43 -10.85 -1.75
C MET A 74 -11.82 -10.63 -1.13
N PHE A 75 -12.16 -9.38 -0.78
CA PHE A 75 -13.49 -9.05 -0.24
C PHE A 75 -14.60 -9.37 -1.24
N TYR A 76 -14.39 -9.06 -2.52
CA TYR A 76 -15.29 -9.44 -3.59
C TYR A 76 -15.47 -10.96 -3.65
N SER A 77 -14.38 -11.73 -3.61
CA SER A 77 -14.43 -13.19 -3.68
C SER A 77 -15.24 -13.79 -2.52
N ILE A 78 -15.00 -13.31 -1.29
CA ILE A 78 -15.73 -13.75 -0.09
C ILE A 78 -17.22 -13.40 -0.19
N TYR A 79 -17.55 -12.20 -0.67
CA TYR A 79 -18.94 -11.76 -0.79
C TYR A 79 -19.71 -12.48 -1.90
N ALA A 80 -19.07 -12.72 -3.05
CA ALA A 80 -19.68 -13.31 -4.24
C ALA A 80 -19.77 -14.84 -4.16
N HIS A 81 -18.71 -15.53 -3.72
CA HIS A 81 -18.61 -17.00 -3.76
C HIS A 81 -19.01 -17.69 -2.45
N ARG A 82 -19.77 -17.01 -1.58
CA ARG A 82 -20.18 -17.57 -0.30
C ARG A 82 -21.15 -18.75 -0.47
N LYS A 83 -20.87 -19.88 0.19
CA LYS A 83 -21.74 -21.08 0.23
C LYS A 83 -23.21 -20.78 0.51
N SER A 84 -23.49 -19.81 1.40
CA SER A 84 -24.87 -19.43 1.75
C SER A 84 -25.68 -18.83 0.59
N LYS A 85 -25.03 -18.45 -0.51
CA LYS A 85 -25.68 -17.94 -1.73
C LYS A 85 -25.86 -19.04 -2.80
N GLY A 86 -25.56 -20.30 -2.46
CA GLY A 86 -25.67 -21.42 -3.39
C GLY A 86 -24.49 -21.51 -4.38
N ALA A 87 -23.36 -20.84 -4.11
CA ALA A 87 -22.16 -20.93 -4.94
C ALA A 87 -21.68 -22.39 -5.02
N LYS A 88 -21.65 -22.95 -6.24
CA LYS A 88 -21.08 -24.26 -6.53
C LYS A 88 -19.60 -24.09 -6.86
N PRO A 89 -18.71 -24.92 -6.28
CA PRO A 89 -17.28 -24.84 -6.59
C PRO A 89 -17.04 -25.14 -8.07
N ALA A 90 -16.19 -24.36 -8.72
CA ALA A 90 -15.76 -24.62 -10.08
C ALA A 90 -14.75 -25.77 -10.12
N SER A 91 -14.65 -26.49 -11.24
CA SER A 91 -13.74 -27.64 -11.43
C SER A 91 -12.48 -27.28 -12.25
N PHE A 92 -12.12 -26.00 -12.32
CA PHE A 92 -10.93 -25.55 -13.03
C PHE A 92 -9.71 -25.63 -12.11
N HIS A 93 -8.61 -26.21 -12.60
CA HIS A 93 -7.41 -26.48 -11.79
C HIS A 93 -6.21 -25.61 -12.17
N GLU A 94 -6.22 -25.01 -13.36
CA GLU A 94 -5.14 -24.15 -13.83
C GLU A 94 -5.68 -23.16 -14.86
N SER A 95 -5.02 -22.02 -14.99
CA SER A 95 -5.35 -21.06 -16.03
C SER A 95 -4.09 -20.34 -16.49
N VAL A 96 -3.45 -20.92 -17.50
CA VAL A 96 -2.25 -20.37 -18.13
C VAL A 96 -2.42 -18.89 -18.52
N LYS A 97 -3.62 -18.49 -18.95
CA LYS A 97 -3.90 -17.08 -19.29
C LYS A 97 -3.81 -16.15 -18.09
N VAL A 98 -4.35 -16.57 -16.94
CA VAL A 98 -4.33 -15.76 -15.71
C VAL A 98 -2.92 -15.79 -15.11
N GLU A 99 -2.23 -16.92 -15.19
CA GLU A 99 -0.82 -17.08 -14.82
C GLU A 99 0.10 -16.11 -15.55
N ILE A 100 -0.05 -16.02 -16.87
CA ILE A 100 0.73 -15.09 -17.69
C ILE A 100 0.37 -13.63 -17.33
N ALA A 101 -0.92 -13.32 -17.14
CA ALA A 101 -1.35 -11.97 -16.81
C ALA A 101 -0.76 -11.49 -15.47
N TRP A 102 -0.81 -12.31 -14.41
CA TRP A 102 -0.31 -11.90 -13.10
C TRP A 102 1.21 -11.96 -12.97
N THR A 103 1.95 -12.57 -13.89
CA THR A 103 3.42 -12.55 -13.87
C THR A 103 3.96 -11.35 -14.63
N ILE A 104 3.33 -11.00 -15.76
CA ILE A 104 3.71 -9.83 -16.57
C ILE A 104 3.42 -8.53 -15.84
N VAL A 105 2.27 -8.40 -15.15
CA VAL A 105 1.88 -7.15 -14.49
C VAL A 105 2.90 -6.73 -13.41
N PRO A 106 3.27 -7.58 -12.42
CA PRO A 106 4.33 -7.25 -11.46
C PRO A 106 5.68 -6.96 -12.12
N PHE A 107 6.03 -7.69 -13.18
CA PHE A 107 7.29 -7.47 -13.90
C PHE A 107 7.35 -6.05 -14.52
N LEU A 108 6.28 -5.60 -15.16
CA LEU A 108 6.21 -4.25 -15.74
C LEU A 108 6.23 -3.16 -14.66
N ILE A 109 5.59 -3.38 -13.52
CA ILE A 109 5.61 -2.44 -12.38
C ILE A 109 7.05 -2.22 -11.91
N VAL A 110 7.82 -3.30 -11.72
CA VAL A 110 9.23 -3.22 -11.29
C VAL A 110 10.10 -2.49 -12.30
N ILE A 111 9.93 -2.74 -13.60
CA ILE A 111 10.68 -2.02 -14.64
C ILE A 111 10.39 -0.51 -14.60
N GLY A 112 9.13 -0.13 -14.43
CA GLY A 112 8.73 1.27 -14.36
C GLY A 112 9.39 2.01 -13.20
N MET A 113 9.48 1.39 -12.02
CA MET A 113 10.13 1.98 -10.85
C MET A 113 11.66 1.92 -10.87
N ALA A 114 12.26 1.03 -11.67
CA ALA A 114 13.71 0.90 -11.74
C ALA A 114 14.39 2.15 -12.31
N LEU A 115 13.73 2.87 -13.24
CA LEU A 115 14.29 4.07 -13.86
C LEU A 115 14.55 5.21 -12.86
N PRO A 116 13.56 5.72 -12.09
CA PRO A 116 13.81 6.79 -11.12
C PRO A 116 14.75 6.34 -9.99
N ALA A 117 14.67 5.07 -9.56
CA ALA A 117 15.55 4.53 -8.53
C ALA A 117 17.02 4.53 -8.99
N THR A 118 17.28 4.07 -10.21
CA THR A 118 18.64 4.02 -10.77
C THR A 118 19.25 5.41 -10.89
N LYS A 119 18.48 6.41 -11.36
CA LYS A 119 18.95 7.80 -11.47
C LYS A 119 19.42 8.35 -10.12
N THR A 120 18.64 8.11 -9.07
CA THR A 120 18.98 8.56 -7.71
C THR A 120 20.24 7.88 -7.19
N VAL A 121 20.38 6.56 -7.39
CA VAL A 121 21.58 5.81 -6.97
C VAL A 121 22.85 6.29 -7.69
N VAL A 122 22.74 6.61 -8.98
CA VAL A 122 23.87 7.17 -9.74
C VAL A 122 24.24 8.55 -9.18
N ALA A 123 23.27 9.43 -8.94
CA ALA A 123 23.50 10.76 -8.37
C ALA A 123 24.11 10.68 -6.95
N MET A 124 23.68 9.72 -6.13
CA MET A 124 24.25 9.49 -4.79
C MET A 124 25.72 9.07 -4.82
N LYS A 125 26.14 8.39 -5.89
CA LYS A 125 27.51 7.87 -6.03
C LYS A 125 28.44 8.82 -6.76
N ASP A 126 27.94 9.93 -7.29
CA ASP A 126 28.78 10.93 -7.94
C ASP A 126 29.44 11.84 -6.90
N THR A 127 30.71 11.59 -6.62
CA THR A 127 31.54 12.40 -5.72
C THR A 127 32.57 13.22 -6.49
N SER A 128 32.38 13.39 -7.80
CA SER A 128 33.27 14.19 -8.64
C SER A 128 33.12 15.68 -8.31
N ASN A 129 34.20 16.46 -8.44
CA ASN A 129 34.17 17.93 -8.25
C ASN A 129 33.75 18.39 -6.84
N ALA A 130 34.27 17.75 -5.78
CA ALA A 130 34.01 18.20 -4.41
C ALA A 130 34.73 19.53 -4.10
N ASP A 131 33.97 20.54 -3.63
CA ASP A 131 34.55 21.82 -3.16
C ASP A 131 35.37 21.65 -1.87
N LEU A 132 34.99 20.69 -1.02
CA LEU A 132 35.62 20.40 0.27
C LEU A 132 35.67 18.90 0.53
N THR A 133 36.80 18.41 1.06
CA THR A 133 36.97 17.03 1.51
C THR A 133 37.21 17.00 3.01
N ILE A 134 36.34 16.33 3.76
CA ILE A 134 36.43 16.15 5.21
C ILE A 134 36.74 14.68 5.50
N LYS A 135 37.74 14.42 6.34
CA LYS A 135 38.06 13.08 6.84
C LYS A 135 37.59 13.00 8.30
N ALA A 136 36.61 12.13 8.53
CA ALA A 136 36.14 11.77 9.87
C ALA A 136 36.86 10.52 10.39
#